data_AF-A0A645HBC2-F1
#
_entry.id   AF-A0A645HBC2-F1
#
_cell.length_a   1.000
_cell.length_b   1.000
_cell.length_c   1.000
_cell.angle_alpha   90.00
_cell.angle_beta   90.00
_cell.angle_gamma   90.00
#
_symmetry.space_group_name_H-M   'P 1'
#
loop_
_entity.id
_entity.type
_entity.pdbx_description
1 polymer ?
#
loop_
_entity_poly.entity_id
_entity_poly.type
_entity_poly.pdbx_seq_one_letter_code
_entity_poly.pdbx_strand_id
1 'polypeptide(L)'
;MVANLRVNNGSTCEETLAALKDRLDDKGIQASIVQGMDPSRVSETKGYGWDKLTSAIAQTWPEALISPYLMVACSDSRHYCAISDYVYRFSAMELTKQERGCIHGHDERIPVDKIVTTVQFYVRLMRSL
;
A
#
# COMPACT_ATOMS: atom_id res chain seq x y z
N MET A 1 5.05 26.01 -8.74
CA MET A 1 5.08 25.14 -7.55
C MET A 1 4.56 23.77 -7.96
N VAL A 2 5.05 22.68 -7.35
CA VAL A 2 4.51 21.33 -7.56
C VAL A 2 4.19 20.75 -6.18
N ALA A 3 3.02 20.12 -6.05
CA ALA A 3 2.59 19.43 -4.84
C ALA A 3 2.30 17.96 -5.16
N ASN A 4 2.66 17.07 -4.25
CA ASN A 4 2.32 15.65 -4.33
C ASN A 4 1.16 15.36 -3.39
N LEU A 5 0.01 14.99 -3.95
CA LEU A 5 -1.20 14.69 -3.17
C LEU A 5 -1.49 13.20 -3.22
N ARG A 6 -1.85 12.63 -2.06
CA ARG A 6 -2.39 11.27 -1.96
C ARG A 6 -3.92 11.37 -1.84
N VAL A 7 -4.63 10.96 -2.89
CA VAL A 7 -6.10 10.97 -2.93
C VAL A 7 -6.62 9.75 -2.15
N ASN A 8 -7.61 9.96 -1.29
CA ASN A 8 -8.21 8.89 -0.50
C ASN A 8 -9.38 8.23 -1.25
N ASN A 9 -9.67 6.97 -0.92
CA ASN A 9 -10.86 6.29 -1.42
C ASN A 9 -12.12 7.09 -1.09
N GLY A 10 -13.00 7.26 -2.07
CA GLY A 10 -14.17 8.14 -1.97
C GLY A 10 -14.00 9.49 -2.65
N SER A 11 -12.86 9.75 -3.30
CA SER A 11 -12.70 10.86 -4.22
C SER A 11 -11.83 10.51 -5.43
N THR A 12 -11.79 11.39 -6.44
CA THR A 12 -10.94 11.29 -7.63
C THR A 12 -9.87 12.39 -7.66
N CYS A 13 -8.89 12.26 -8.55
CA CYS A 13 -7.93 13.33 -8.82
C CYS A 13 -8.63 14.62 -9.26
N GLU A 14 -9.67 14.50 -10.09
CA GLU A 14 -10.41 15.63 -10.61
C GLU A 14 -11.20 16.35 -9.53
N GLU A 15 -11.91 15.60 -8.67
CA GLU A 15 -12.61 16.16 -7.53
C GLU A 15 -11.65 16.82 -6.54
N THR A 16 -10.49 16.22 -6.31
CA THR A 16 -9.43 16.80 -5.47
C THR A 16 -8.94 18.12 -6.06
N LEU A 17 -8.71 18.18 -7.38
CA LEU A 17 -8.32 19.42 -8.07
C LEU A 17 -9.43 20.48 -7.99
N ALA A 18 -10.69 20.09 -8.19
CA ALA A 18 -11.83 21.00 -8.09
C ALA A 18 -11.95 21.58 -6.67
N ALA A 19 -11.86 20.72 -5.65
CA ALA A 19 -11.86 21.10 -4.25
C ALA A 19 -10.69 22.04 -3.89
N LEU A 20 -9.51 21.84 -4.49
CA LEU A 20 -8.38 22.74 -4.32
C LEU A 20 -8.69 24.11 -4.94
N LYS A 21 -9.18 24.15 -6.18
CA LYS A 21 -9.51 25.40 -6.89
C LYS A 21 -10.58 26.22 -6.19
N ASP A 22 -11.59 25.56 -5.63
CA ASP A 22 -12.66 26.21 -4.86
C ASP A 22 -12.13 26.94 -3.61
N ARG A 23 -11.05 26.42 -3.00
CA ARG A 23 -10.40 26.99 -1.81
C ARG A 23 -9.34 28.05 -2.12
N LEU A 24 -9.04 28.29 -3.39
CA LEU A 24 -8.07 29.33 -3.78
C LEU A 24 -8.77 30.69 -3.88
N ASP A 25 -8.44 31.58 -2.95
CA ASP A 25 -8.95 32.97 -2.96
C ASP A 25 -8.33 33.81 -4.09
N ASP A 26 -7.07 33.54 -4.45
CA ASP A 26 -6.35 34.25 -5.51
C ASP A 26 -6.68 33.69 -6.91
N LYS A 27 -7.38 34.50 -7.71
CA LYS A 27 -7.78 34.16 -9.09
C LYS A 27 -6.63 34.12 -10.09
N GLY A 28 -5.44 34.61 -9.72
CA GLY A 28 -4.23 34.50 -10.53
C GLY A 28 -3.58 33.12 -10.47
N ILE A 29 -3.94 32.28 -9.49
CA ILE A 29 -3.38 30.95 -9.33
C ILE A 29 -4.10 29.95 -10.25
N GLN A 30 -3.34 29.33 -11.15
CA GLN A 30 -3.80 28.23 -11.99
C GLN A 30 -3.29 26.90 -11.43
N ALA A 31 -4.21 25.93 -11.29
CA ALA A 31 -3.88 24.57 -10.87
C ALA A 31 -4.32 23.56 -11.93
N SER A 32 -3.45 22.60 -12.21
CA SER A 32 -3.69 21.49 -13.13
C SER A 32 -3.05 20.21 -12.60
N ILE A 33 -3.57 19.06 -13.03
CA ILE A 33 -2.96 17.76 -12.75
C ILE A 33 -1.84 17.56 -13.77
N VAL A 34 -0.60 17.41 -13.29
CA VAL A 34 0.55 17.06 -14.13
C VAL A 34 0.55 15.56 -14.43
N GLN A 35 0.36 14.76 -13.37
CA GLN A 35 0.22 13.32 -13.42
C GLN A 35 -0.64 12.89 -12.23
N GLY A 36 -1.57 11.98 -12.44
CA GLY A 36 -2.47 11.52 -11.40
C GLY A 36 -3.11 10.20 -11.77
N MET A 37 -3.55 9.47 -10.75
CA MET A 37 -4.41 8.32 -10.90
C MET A 37 -5.34 8.25 -9.72
N ASP A 38 -6.57 7.82 -9.98
CA ASP A 38 -7.55 7.67 -8.92
C ASP A 38 -7.15 6.59 -7.92
N PRO A 39 -7.67 6.67 -6.68
CA PRO A 39 -7.39 5.69 -5.64
C PRO A 39 -7.64 4.27 -6.13
N SER A 40 -6.67 3.38 -5.87
CA SER A 40 -6.82 1.96 -6.20
C SER A 40 -7.94 1.33 -5.39
N ARG A 41 -8.67 0.38 -6.00
CA ARG A 41 -9.76 -0.35 -5.33
C ARG A 41 -9.34 -0.95 -3.99
N VAL A 42 -10.27 -0.90 -3.03
CA VAL A 42 -10.17 -1.64 -1.76
C VAL A 42 -10.24 -3.13 -2.07
N SER A 43 -9.32 -3.89 -1.53
CA SER A 43 -9.21 -5.32 -1.80
C SER A 43 -10.17 -6.13 -0.95
N GLU A 44 -10.75 -7.17 -1.52
CA GLU A 44 -11.66 -8.07 -0.82
C GLU A 44 -10.92 -8.86 0.28
N THR A 45 -11.51 -8.89 1.47
CA THR A 45 -10.90 -9.47 2.69
C THR A 45 -11.58 -10.78 3.11
N LYS A 46 -12.07 -11.51 2.11
CA LYS A 46 -12.72 -12.82 2.27
C LYS A 46 -12.34 -13.72 1.10
N GLY A 47 -12.57 -15.02 1.24
CA GLY A 47 -12.40 -15.98 0.16
C GLY A 47 -10.96 -16.43 -0.05
N TYR A 48 -10.76 -17.26 -1.07
CA TYR A 48 -9.56 -18.08 -1.23
C TYR A 48 -8.25 -17.28 -1.11
N GLY A 49 -8.10 -16.16 -1.83
CA GLY A 49 -6.87 -15.37 -1.79
C GLY A 49 -6.57 -14.81 -0.39
N TRP A 50 -7.60 -14.32 0.30
CA TRP A 50 -7.48 -13.80 1.67
C TRP A 50 -7.12 -14.91 2.65
N ASP A 51 -7.79 -16.06 2.54
CA ASP A 51 -7.58 -17.19 3.44
C ASP A 51 -6.15 -17.75 3.31
N LYS A 52 -5.62 -17.83 2.08
CA LYS A 52 -4.23 -18.24 1.84
C LYS A 52 -3.22 -17.25 2.40
N LEU A 53 -3.43 -15.96 2.16
CA LEU A 53 -2.56 -14.91 2.69
C LEU A 53 -2.55 -14.93 4.22
N THR A 54 -3.72 -14.89 4.84
CA THR A 54 -3.83 -14.81 6.30
C THR A 54 -3.32 -16.08 6.99
N SER A 55 -3.54 -17.26 6.41
CA SER A 55 -2.94 -18.51 6.91
C SER A 55 -1.40 -18.47 6.85
N ALA A 56 -0.82 -18.00 5.75
CA ALA A 56 0.64 -17.87 5.62
C ALA A 56 1.22 -16.84 6.61
N ILE A 57 0.50 -15.75 6.89
CA ILE A 57 0.87 -14.78 7.93
C ILE A 57 0.84 -15.44 9.31
N ALA A 58 -0.26 -16.10 9.69
CA ALA A 58 -0.42 -16.72 11.00
C ALA A 58 0.62 -17.83 11.27
N GLN A 59 1.00 -18.59 10.23
CA GLN A 59 2.07 -19.59 10.34
C GLN A 59 3.49 -18.97 10.45
N THR A 60 3.66 -17.72 10.00
CA THR A 60 4.96 -17.04 10.04
C THR A 60 5.14 -16.21 11.30
N TRP A 61 4.09 -15.53 11.73
CA TRP A 61 4.06 -14.75 12.96
C TRP A 61 2.84 -15.17 13.80
N PRO A 62 2.95 -16.22 14.64
CA PRO A 62 1.82 -16.75 15.41
C PRO A 62 1.16 -15.74 16.36
N GLU A 63 1.94 -14.78 16.86
CA GLU A 63 1.47 -13.73 17.77
C GLU A 63 0.88 -12.51 17.05
N ALA A 64 0.89 -12.49 15.71
CA ALA A 64 0.44 -11.33 14.94
C ALA A 64 -1.09 -11.23 14.86
N LEU A 65 -1.62 -10.04 15.15
CA LEU A 65 -2.99 -9.68 14.81
C LEU A 65 -3.08 -9.32 13.33
N ILE A 66 -3.89 -10.07 12.58
CA ILE A 66 -4.08 -9.84 11.15
C ILE A 66 -5.25 -8.87 10.95
N SER A 67 -4.95 -7.69 10.43
CA SER A 67 -5.96 -6.66 10.16
C SER A 67 -5.65 -5.92 8.86
N PRO A 68 -6.65 -5.70 7.97
CA PRO A 68 -6.48 -4.80 6.84
C PRO A 68 -6.32 -3.35 7.33
N TYR A 69 -5.47 -2.57 6.66
CA TYR A 69 -5.24 -1.17 6.99
C TYR A 69 -5.05 -0.32 5.73
N LEU A 70 -5.20 1.00 5.87
CA LEU A 70 -4.97 1.95 4.79
C LEU A 70 -3.46 2.11 4.53
N MET A 71 -3.01 1.63 3.37
CA MET A 71 -1.66 1.91 2.88
C MET A 71 -1.62 3.31 2.25
N VAL A 72 -0.81 4.20 2.81
CA VAL A 72 -0.63 5.59 2.31
C VAL A 72 0.46 5.72 1.24
N ALA A 73 1.20 4.64 1.01
CA ALA A 73 2.20 4.56 -0.06
C ALA A 73 1.56 4.12 -1.39
N CYS A 74 2.32 4.25 -2.48
CA CYS A 74 1.91 3.80 -3.80
C CYS A 74 2.82 2.66 -4.24
N SER A 75 2.24 1.50 -4.56
CA SER A 75 2.96 0.35 -5.11
C SER A 75 2.44 0.01 -6.51
N ASP A 76 3.19 -0.80 -7.26
CA ASP A 76 2.76 -1.28 -8.58
C ASP A 76 1.57 -2.24 -8.53
N SER A 77 1.18 -2.71 -7.33
CA SER A 77 -0.02 -3.51 -7.13
C SER A 77 -1.28 -2.83 -7.67
N ARG A 78 -1.31 -1.49 -7.75
CA ARG A 78 -2.41 -0.73 -8.36
C ARG A 78 -2.75 -1.15 -9.80
N HIS A 79 -1.77 -1.65 -10.56
CA HIS A 79 -1.96 -2.13 -11.93
C HIS A 79 -2.64 -3.51 -11.98
N TYR A 80 -2.70 -4.24 -10.85
CA TYR A 80 -3.34 -5.56 -10.76
C TYR A 80 -4.79 -5.49 -10.27
N CYS A 81 -5.23 -4.34 -9.71
CA CYS A 81 -6.64 -3.94 -9.82
C CYS A 81 -6.98 -3.91 -11.32
N ALA A 82 -8.20 -3.79 -11.82
CA ALA A 82 -8.50 -4.09 -13.25
C ALA A 82 -8.38 -5.58 -13.64
N ILE A 83 -7.44 -6.36 -13.09
CA ILE A 83 -7.39 -7.83 -13.29
C ILE A 83 -8.13 -8.57 -12.17
N SER A 84 -7.94 -8.14 -10.91
CA SER A 84 -8.50 -8.83 -9.73
C SER A 84 -8.97 -7.86 -8.66
N ASP A 85 -9.94 -8.30 -7.86
CA ASP A 85 -10.40 -7.59 -6.65
C ASP A 85 -9.64 -8.05 -5.38
N TYR A 86 -8.83 -9.09 -5.51
CA TYR A 86 -8.05 -9.70 -4.41
C TYR A 86 -6.57 -9.31 -4.51
N VAL A 87 -6.27 -8.01 -4.41
CA VAL A 87 -4.92 -7.44 -4.63
C VAL A 87 -4.27 -7.00 -3.30
N TYR A 88 -3.55 -7.90 -2.65
CA TYR A 88 -2.99 -7.65 -1.33
C TYR A 88 -1.64 -6.94 -1.37
N ARG A 89 -1.55 -5.77 -0.73
CA ARG A 89 -0.34 -4.94 -0.64
C ARG A 89 0.43 -5.28 0.64
N PHE A 90 1.00 -6.48 0.67
CA PHE A 90 1.70 -7.02 1.84
C PHE A 90 3.12 -7.47 1.45
N SER A 91 4.13 -6.88 2.07
CA SER A 91 5.55 -7.15 1.77
C SER A 91 6.19 -8.18 2.71
N ALA A 92 5.45 -8.68 3.71
CA ALA A 92 5.91 -9.73 4.62
C ALA A 92 7.21 -9.42 5.39
N MET A 93 7.42 -8.14 5.72
CA MET A 93 8.55 -7.69 6.53
C MET A 93 8.05 -7.16 7.88
N GLU A 94 8.39 -7.87 8.96
CA GLU A 94 8.12 -7.45 10.34
C GLU A 94 9.16 -6.40 10.75
N LEU A 95 8.96 -5.16 10.33
CA LEU A 95 9.89 -4.06 10.59
C LEU A 95 9.45 -3.23 11.81
N THR A 96 10.39 -2.94 12.70
CA THR A 96 10.26 -1.96 13.77
C THR A 96 10.07 -0.55 13.21
N LYS A 97 9.66 0.40 14.06
CA LYS A 97 9.52 1.80 13.65
C LYS A 97 10.84 2.38 13.08
N GLN A 98 11.98 2.04 13.68
CA GLN A 98 13.29 2.51 13.23
C GLN A 98 13.66 1.93 11.87
N GLU A 99 13.49 0.62 11.68
CA GLU A 99 13.80 -0.03 10.39
C GLU A 99 12.88 0.47 9.27
N ARG A 100 11.58 0.64 9.53
CA ARG A 100 10.66 1.26 8.54
C ARG A 100 11.07 2.68 8.16
N GLY A 101 11.64 3.44 9.09
CA GLY A 101 12.17 4.78 8.83
C GLY A 101 13.42 4.80 7.95
N CYS A 102 14.08 3.66 7.75
CA CYS A 102 15.24 3.54 6.86
C CYS A 102 14.85 3.39 5.39
N ILE A 103 13.59 3.09 5.07
CA ILE A 103 13.11 2.97 3.68
C ILE A 103 13.24 4.34 3.00
N HIS A 104 14.03 4.40 1.93
CA HIS A 104 14.41 5.67 1.26
C HIS A 104 15.18 6.65 2.18
N GLY A 105 15.73 6.17 3.28
CA GLY A 105 16.52 6.93 4.24
C GLY A 105 18.02 6.69 4.09
N HIS A 106 18.80 7.27 4.99
CA HIS A 106 20.24 7.02 5.06
C HIS A 106 20.53 5.59 5.54
N ASP A 107 21.54 4.95 4.92
CA ASP A 107 22.01 3.61 5.25
C ASP A 107 20.88 2.58 5.34
N GLU A 108 20.02 2.56 4.32
CA GLU A 108 18.92 1.60 4.20
C GLU A 108 19.45 0.17 4.36
N ARG A 109 18.88 -0.56 5.32
CA ARG A 109 19.31 -1.90 5.70
C ARG A 109 18.16 -2.68 6.33
N ILE A 110 18.29 -4.00 6.30
CA ILE A 110 17.37 -4.94 6.92
C ILE A 110 18.20 -6.02 7.64
N PRO A 111 17.81 -6.45 8.85
CA PRO A 111 18.44 -7.61 9.50
C PRO A 111 18.30 -8.88 8.65
N VAL A 112 19.37 -9.67 8.59
CA VAL A 112 19.43 -10.87 7.74
C VAL A 112 18.40 -11.92 8.17
N ASP A 113 18.18 -12.09 9.47
CA ASP A 113 17.17 -12.97 10.05
C ASP A 113 15.75 -12.60 9.62
N LYS A 114 15.46 -11.30 9.44
CA LYS A 114 14.16 -10.85 8.91
C LYS A 114 13.99 -11.22 7.44
N ILE A 115 15.04 -11.15 6.63
CA ILE A 115 15.01 -11.66 5.24
C ILE A 115 14.65 -13.14 5.24
N VAL A 116 15.27 -13.95 6.10
CA VAL A 116 14.99 -15.39 6.20
C VAL A 116 13.51 -15.63 6.55
N THR A 117 12.97 -14.90 7.52
CA THR A 117 11.56 -15.00 7.92
C THR A 117 10.62 -14.59 6.77
N THR A 118 10.93 -13.52 6.04
CA THR A 118 10.18 -13.11 4.83
C THR A 118 10.19 -14.20 3.76
N VAL A 119 11.33 -14.85 3.51
CA VAL A 119 11.40 -15.98 2.57
C VAL A 119 10.52 -17.15 3.04
N GLN A 120 10.52 -17.48 4.33
CA GLN A 120 9.65 -18.52 4.88
C GLN A 120 8.17 -18.21 4.64
N PHE A 121 7.75 -16.94 4.82
CA PHE A 121 6.39 -16.52 4.49
C PHE A 121 6.03 -16.83 3.03
N TYR A 122 6.86 -16.40 2.08
CA TYR A 122 6.57 -16.62 0.66
C TYR A 122 6.57 -18.11 0.30
N VAL A 123 7.48 -18.92 0.88
CA VAL A 123 7.49 -20.37 0.70
C VAL A 123 6.20 -21.00 1.23
N ARG A 124 5.73 -20.61 2.42
CA ARG A 124 4.46 -21.09 2.99
C ARG A 124 3.27 -20.71 2.11
N LEU A 125 3.22 -19.45 1.66
CA LEU A 125 2.17 -18.96 0.77
C LEU A 125 2.14 -19.78 -0.53
N MET A 126 3.27 -19.87 -1.23
CA MET A 126 3.36 -20.57 -2.52
C MET A 126 3.05 -22.06 -2.42
N ARG A 127 3.44 -22.74 -1.33
CA ARG A 127 3.11 -24.15 -1.11
C ARG A 127 1.62 -24.38 -0.78
N SER A 128 0.93 -23.34 -0.32
CA SER A 128 -0.48 -23.42 0.03
C SER A 128 -1.42 -23.13 -1.14
N LEU A 129 -0.90 -22.52 -2.22
CA LEU A 129 -1.63 -22.23 -3.46
C LEU A 129 -1.86 -23.52 -4.26
#